data_AF-A0A965B519-F1
#
_entry.id   AF-A0A965B519-F1
#
_cell.length_a   1.000
_cell.length_b   1.000
_cell.length_c   1.000
_cell.angle_alpha   90.00
_cell.angle_beta   90.00
_cell.angle_gamma   90.00
#
_symmetry.space_group_name_H-M   'P 1'
#
loop_
_entity.id
_entity.type
_entity.pdbx_description
1 polymer ?
#
loop_
_entity_poly.entity_id
_entity_poly.type
_entity_poly.pdbx_seq_one_letter_code
_entity_poly.pdbx_strand_id
1 'polypeptide(L)'
;MANSAALTGPRGPKPQKSFSRRNIFLYGTLTIIAIYYAIPLYVMVVTSLKGMPEIRLGNIFSPPMEITFAPWVKAWGEACTGLTCEGLSSGFWNSVRITIPSVIVS
;
A
#
# COMPACT_ATOMS: atom_id res chain seq x y z
N MET A 1 -52.24 26.49 -36.47
CA MET A 1 -50.90 26.09 -36.97
C MET A 1 -49.92 26.35 -35.85
N ALA A 2 -49.35 25.29 -35.26
CA ALA A 2 -48.59 25.36 -34.01
C ALA A 2 -47.22 26.03 -34.23
N ASN A 3 -46.84 26.87 -33.28
CA ASN A 3 -45.67 27.73 -33.28
C ASN A 3 -44.38 26.90 -33.04
N SER A 4 -43.58 26.66 -34.08
CA SER A 4 -42.33 25.86 -34.02
C SER A 4 -41.12 26.61 -33.42
N ALA A 5 -41.34 27.64 -32.60
CA ALA A 5 -40.28 28.47 -32.04
C ALA A 5 -39.66 27.90 -30.74
N ALA A 6 -39.56 26.58 -30.62
CA ALA A 6 -38.94 25.96 -29.46
C ALA A 6 -37.73 25.13 -29.89
N LEU A 7 -36.54 25.59 -29.45
CA LEU A 7 -35.29 24.83 -29.25
C LEU A 7 -34.18 24.99 -30.31
N THR A 8 -33.87 26.22 -30.72
CA THR A 8 -32.59 26.56 -31.37
C THR A 8 -31.52 26.84 -30.30
N GLY A 9 -30.93 25.79 -29.73
CA GLY A 9 -29.78 25.91 -28.82
C GLY A 9 -29.01 24.59 -28.72
N PRO A 10 -27.68 24.63 -28.49
CA PRO A 10 -26.88 23.41 -28.37
C PRO A 10 -27.36 22.57 -27.17
N ARG A 11 -27.85 21.37 -27.47
CA ARG A 11 -28.26 20.35 -26.48
C ARG A 11 -27.07 19.42 -26.22
N GLY A 12 -26.38 19.64 -25.11
CA GLY A 12 -25.29 18.78 -24.65
C GLY A 12 -25.21 18.76 -23.12
N PRO A 13 -24.59 17.73 -22.52
CA PRO A 13 -24.35 17.70 -21.08
C PRO A 13 -23.56 18.92 -20.65
N LYS A 14 -23.97 19.57 -19.56
CA LYS A 14 -23.25 20.73 -18.99
C LYS A 14 -21.78 20.33 -18.74
N PRO A 15 -20.77 21.10 -19.22
CA PRO A 15 -19.37 20.77 -18.98
C PRO A 15 -19.11 20.75 -17.48
N GLN A 16 -18.84 19.57 -16.94
CA GLN A 16 -18.51 19.42 -15.53
C GLN A 16 -17.04 19.81 -15.34
N LYS A 17 -16.80 20.82 -14.51
CA LYS A 17 -15.44 21.22 -14.14
C LYS A 17 -14.84 20.10 -13.27
N SER A 18 -13.73 19.52 -13.74
CA SER A 18 -12.97 18.49 -13.00
C SER A 18 -12.60 18.94 -11.58
N PHE A 19 -12.25 20.22 -11.41
CA PHE A 19 -11.99 20.88 -10.13
C PHE A 19 -13.24 21.57 -9.55
N SER A 20 -14.31 20.81 -9.32
CA SER A 20 -15.42 21.28 -8.49
C SER A 20 -15.01 21.29 -7.01
N ARG A 21 -15.48 22.26 -6.21
CA ARG A 21 -15.26 22.30 -4.74
C ARG A 21 -15.59 20.97 -4.06
N ARG A 22 -16.61 20.28 -4.57
CA ARG A 22 -17.01 18.93 -4.14
C ARG A 22 -15.90 17.89 -4.35
N ASN A 23 -15.26 17.90 -5.52
CA ASN A 23 -14.20 16.93 -5.85
C ASN A 23 -12.94 17.19 -5.01
N ILE A 24 -12.63 18.46 -4.72
CA ILE A 24 -11.52 18.82 -3.82
C ILE A 24 -11.76 18.27 -2.42
N PHE A 25 -12.97 18.44 -1.87
CA PHE A 25 -13.30 17.90 -0.55
C PHE A 25 -13.29 16.35 -0.52
N LEU A 26 -13.84 15.71 -1.56
CA LEU A 26 -13.83 14.26 -1.71
C LEU A 26 -12.40 13.70 -1.78
N TYR A 27 -11.59 14.17 -2.73
CA TYR A 27 -10.22 13.67 -2.89
C TYR A 27 -9.31 14.08 -1.73
N GLY A 28 -9.52 15.24 -1.12
CA GLY A 28 -8.81 15.65 0.08
C GLY A 28 -9.06 14.68 1.24
N THR A 29 -10.33 14.37 1.51
CA THR A 29 -10.72 13.43 2.58
C THR A 29 -10.20 12.02 2.30
N LEU A 30 -10.37 11.52 1.07
CA LEU A 30 -9.83 10.23 0.62
C LEU A 30 -8.31 10.15 0.80
N THR A 31 -7.59 11.21 0.43
CA THR A 31 -6.12 11.27 0.56
C THR A 31 -5.70 11.22 2.03
N ILE A 32 -6.34 11.99 2.90
CA ILE A 32 -6.02 11.99 4.34
C ILE A 32 -6.23 10.59 4.94
N ILE A 33 -7.38 9.97 4.63
CA ILE A 33 -7.69 8.61 5.09
C ILE A 33 -6.66 7.60 4.54
N ALA A 34 -6.32 7.69 3.26
CA ALA A 34 -5.33 6.81 2.64
C ALA A 34 -3.95 6.94 3.30
N ILE A 35 -3.49 8.17 3.57
CA ILE A 35 -2.22 8.41 4.27
C ILE A 35 -2.26 7.82 5.68
N TYR A 36 -3.35 8.03 6.43
CA TYR A 36 -3.50 7.49 7.78
C TYR A 36 -3.34 5.96 7.80
N TYR A 37 -3.99 5.25 6.88
CA TYR A 37 -3.85 3.79 6.76
C TYR A 37 -2.50 3.34 6.18
N ALA A 38 -1.79 4.21 5.45
CA ALA A 38 -0.46 3.92 4.93
C ALA A 38 0.67 4.11 5.97
N ILE A 39 0.45 4.87 7.04
CA ILE A 39 1.45 5.08 8.12
C ILE A 39 2.00 3.76 8.69
N PRO A 40 1.20 2.76 9.12
CA PRO A 40 1.73 1.52 9.65
C PRO A 40 2.57 0.75 8.61
N LEU A 41 2.16 0.75 7.34
CA LEU A 41 2.94 0.15 6.25
C LEU A 41 4.28 0.87 6.08
N TYR A 42 4.28 2.21 6.09
CA TYR A 42 5.50 3.02 6.03
C TYR A 42 6.47 2.66 7.17
N VAL A 43 5.98 2.59 8.41
CA VAL A 43 6.80 2.24 9.57
C VAL A 43 7.39 0.83 9.42
N MET A 44 6.60 -0.16 8.98
CA MET A 44 7.09 -1.53 8.77
C MET A 44 8.17 -1.60 7.68
N VAL A 45 7.99 -0.87 6.57
CA VAL A 45 8.98 -0.83 5.49
C VAL A 45 10.28 -0.17 5.96
N VAL A 46 10.19 1.01 6.56
CA VAL A 46 11.36 1.75 7.05
C VAL A 46 12.11 0.94 8.11
N THR A 47 11.41 0.32 9.04
CA THR A 47 12.04 -0.50 10.09
C THR A 47 12.67 -1.78 9.55
N SER A 48 12.12 -2.39 8.49
CA SER A 48 12.72 -3.56 7.84
C SER A 48 14.08 -3.29 7.20
N LEU A 49 14.39 -2.02 6.91
CA LEU A 49 15.65 -1.58 6.30
C LEU A 49 16.66 -1.03 7.32
N LYS A 50 16.26 -0.88 8.59
CA LYS A 50 17.12 -0.37 9.68
C LYS A 50 18.01 -1.48 10.24
N GLY A 51 19.25 -1.12 10.56
CA GLY A 51 20.15 -1.99 11.32
C GLY A 51 19.73 -2.15 12.80
N MET A 52 20.23 -3.20 13.46
CA MET A 52 20.00 -3.43 14.90
C MET A 52 20.38 -2.23 15.80
N PRO A 53 21.49 -1.51 15.57
CA PRO A 53 21.82 -0.35 16.38
C PRO A 53 20.77 0.77 16.26
N GLU A 54 20.20 0.97 15.07
CA GLU A 54 19.23 2.05 14.81
C GLU A 54 17.85 1.73 15.40
N ILE A 55 17.41 0.48 15.32
CA ILE A 55 16.16 0.02 15.94
C ILE A 55 16.21 0.24 17.47
N ARG A 56 17.37 0.01 18.09
CA ARG A 56 17.57 0.21 19.54
C ARG A 56 17.51 1.68 19.98
N LEU A 57 17.69 2.64 19.08
CA LEU A 57 17.61 4.07 19.38
C LEU A 57 16.15 4.58 19.45
N GLY A 58 15.15 3.76 19.09
CA GLY A 58 13.73 4.07 19.30
C GLY A 58 13.11 5.06 18.30
N ASN A 59 13.86 5.53 17.29
CA ASN A 59 13.35 6.46 16.28
C ASN A 59 12.56 5.73 15.18
N ILE A 60 11.30 5.37 15.45
CA ILE A 60 10.52 4.53 14.54
C ILE A 60 10.01 5.27 13.29
N PHE A 61 9.74 6.58 13.43
CA PHE A 61 9.20 7.43 12.35
C PHE A 61 10.28 8.08 11.47
N SER A 62 11.55 8.07 11.89
CA SER A 62 12.63 8.63 11.07
C SER A 62 12.95 7.69 9.90
N PRO A 63 13.32 8.21 8.72
CA PRO A 63 13.92 7.38 7.67
C PRO A 63 15.23 6.73 8.18
N PRO A 64 15.66 5.61 7.57
CA PRO A 64 16.90 4.95 7.95
C PRO A 64 18.09 5.85 7.62
N MET A 65 19.02 6.01 8.55
CA MET A 65 20.28 6.72 8.27
C MET A 65 21.19 5.89 7.38
N GLU A 66 21.17 4.57 7.57
CA GLU A 66 21.92 3.58 6.79
C GLU A 66 20.94 2.53 6.28
N ILE A 67 20.74 2.46 4.95
CA ILE A 67 19.86 1.46 4.34
C ILE A 67 20.61 0.13 4.25
N THR A 68 20.09 -0.91 4.92
CA THR A 68 20.69 -2.25 4.88
C THR A 68 19.66 -3.35 4.62
N PHE A 69 20.06 -4.36 3.85
CA PHE A 69 19.27 -5.57 3.57
C PHE A 69 19.75 -6.78 4.38
N ALA A 70 20.73 -6.60 5.28
CA ALA A 70 21.19 -7.68 6.15
C ALA A 70 20.06 -8.33 6.98
N PRO A 71 19.07 -7.59 7.51
CA PRO A 71 17.92 -8.21 8.21
C PRO A 71 17.10 -9.14 7.31
N TRP A 72 16.94 -8.79 6.03
CA TRP A 72 16.19 -9.59 5.06
C TRP A 72 16.88 -10.92 4.75
N VAL A 73 18.19 -10.88 4.46
CA VAL A 73 18.98 -12.09 4.20
C VAL A 73 18.97 -13.00 5.42
N LYS A 74 19.19 -12.42 6.61
CA LYS A 74 19.19 -13.16 7.87
C LYS A 74 17.83 -13.79 8.15
N ALA A 75 16.74 -13.05 8.00
CA ALA A 75 15.39 -13.57 8.21
C ALA A 75 15.01 -14.67 7.21
N TRP A 76 15.43 -14.54 5.95
CA TRP A 76 15.05 -15.47 4.89
C TRP A 76 15.76 -16.83 5.01
N GLY A 77 17.07 -16.84 5.29
CA GLY A 77 17.90 -18.04 5.17
C GLY A 77 18.70 -18.46 6.41
N GLU A 78 18.87 -17.58 7.41
CA GLU A 78 19.80 -17.83 8.54
C GLU A 78 19.10 -17.81 9.91
N ALA A 79 17.86 -17.35 9.97
CA ALA A 79 17.12 -17.25 11.22
C ALA A 79 16.73 -18.64 11.73
N CYS A 80 17.07 -18.94 12.98
CA CYS A 80 16.63 -20.17 13.64
C CYS A 80 15.19 -20.00 14.12
N THR A 81 14.24 -20.65 13.43
CA THR A 81 12.80 -20.59 13.70
C THR A 81 12.35 -21.71 14.65
N GLY A 82 13.16 -22.04 15.65
CA GLY A 82 12.89 -23.05 16.69
C GLY A 82 12.99 -24.52 16.23
N LEU A 83 12.66 -24.82 14.97
CA LEU A 83 12.74 -26.17 14.40
C LEU A 83 13.96 -26.34 13.48
N THR A 84 14.25 -25.35 12.64
CA THR A 84 15.38 -25.35 11.71
C THR A 84 16.05 -23.98 11.66
N CYS A 85 17.34 -23.96 11.29
CA CYS A 85 18.12 -22.72 11.08
C CYS A 85 18.21 -22.33 9.60
N GLU A 86 17.17 -22.65 8.84
CA GLU A 86 17.07 -22.36 7.40
C GLU A 86 16.28 -21.07 7.11
N GLY A 87 15.95 -20.29 8.14
CA GLY A 87 15.16 -19.07 8.04
C GLY A 87 13.67 -19.30 7.79
N LEU A 88 12.99 -18.24 7.36
CA LEU A 88 11.54 -18.25 7.08
C LEU A 88 11.20 -18.89 5.73
N SER A 89 12.19 -19.09 4.85
CA SER A 89 11.99 -19.57 3.47
C SER A 89 11.22 -20.89 3.38
N SER A 90 11.50 -21.85 4.28
CA SER A 90 10.82 -23.15 4.34
C SER A 90 9.32 -23.00 4.62
N GLY A 91 8.95 -22.21 5.65
CA GLY A 91 7.56 -21.92 5.97
C GLY A 91 6.83 -21.17 4.86
N PHE A 92 7.51 -20.21 4.21
CA PHE A 92 6.96 -19.50 3.07
C PHE A 92 6.60 -20.44 1.91
N TRP A 93 7.49 -21.36 1.55
CA TRP A 93 7.24 -22.31 0.47
C TRP A 93 6.13 -23.33 0.80
N ASN A 94 5.98 -23.72 2.06
CA ASN A 94 4.84 -24.53 2.48
C ASN A 94 3.52 -23.79 2.24
N SER A 95 3.45 -22.51 2.61
CA SER A 95 2.28 -21.67 2.33
C SER A 95 2.02 -21.54 0.83
N VAL A 96 3.05 -21.30 0.01
CA VAL A 96 2.90 -21.20 -1.46
C VAL A 96 2.33 -22.50 -2.06
N ARG A 97 2.87 -23.66 -1.64
CA ARG A 97 2.39 -24.98 -2.10
C ARG A 97 0.95 -25.26 -1.71
N ILE A 98 0.44 -24.68 -0.62
CA ILE A 98 -0.95 -24.83 -0.19
C ILE A 98 -1.86 -23.81 -0.91
N THR A 99 -1.46 -22.55 -0.97
CA THR A 99 -2.28 -21.46 -1.51
C THR A 99 -2.51 -21.60 -3.01
N ILE A 100 -1.47 -21.94 -3.79
CA ILE A 100 -1.60 -22.06 -5.25
C ILE A 100 -2.69 -23.06 -5.68
N PRO A 101 -2.66 -24.34 -5.27
CA PRO A 101 -3.70 -25.28 -5.66
C PRO A 101 -5.07 -24.89 -5.09
N SER A 102 -5.12 -24.29 -3.89
CA SER A 102 -6.38 -23.84 -3.29
C SER A 102 -7.07 -22.76 -4.13
N VAL A 103 -6.31 -21.77 -4.65
CA VAL A 103 -6.84 -20.70 -5.51
C VAL A 103 -7.25 -21.23 -6.89
N ILE A 104 -6.55 -22.25 -7.42
CA ILE A 104 -6.91 -22.86 -8.70
C ILE A 104 -8.25 -23.61 -8.60
N VAL A 105 -8.56 -24.17 -7.43
CA VAL A 105 -9.78 -24.97 -7.19
C VAL A 105 -10.97 -24.15 -6.67
N SER A 106 -10.74 -22.96 -6.09
CA SER A 106 -11.80 -22.09 -5.51
C SER A 106 -12.68 -21.40 -6.56
#